data_AF-A0A081BVL1-F1
#
_entry.id   AF-A0A081BVL1-F1
#
_cell.length_a   1.000
_cell.length_b   1.000
_cell.length_c   1.000
_cell.angle_alpha   90.00
_cell.angle_beta   90.00
_cell.angle_gamma   90.00
#
_symmetry.space_group_name_H-M   'P 1'
#
loop_
_entity.id
_entity.type
_entity.pdbx_description
1 polymer ?
#
loop_
_entity_poly.entity_id
_entity_poly.type
_entity_poly.pdbx_seq_one_letter_code
_entity_poly.pdbx_strand_id
1 'polypeptide(L)'
;MTNRFIFQDNIVGIQKDQVNITKAGPGQVGENIQSFCPDRGIARNNVTVLLDDFYVMNFDAKSNMTYLGAKILAVNGMPMTHVRQHLGKLASCENEICRKGAITYYLQEPSTLQFAGIIRDNEPLTLTVAGLDGTEQTMTISTIATSAVNDVQWTANRSMKTYPVMARKSAWFHSRILSQQKMCYFQCNTFMDQQALQFFLQEMGTEKFEHTFRVDPKTLERQMNFRDFLQHMFDEIHQKHITALIIDLRHNTGRPLPIGFPVSCRA
;
A
#
# COMPACT_ATOMS: atom_id res chain seq x y z
N MET A 1 37.12 4.57 -2.04
CA MET A 1 36.15 4.84 -0.96
C MET A 1 34.91 4.02 -1.28
N THR A 2 34.56 3.07 -0.42
CA THR A 2 33.51 2.07 -0.69
C THR A 2 32.17 2.64 -0.25
N ASN A 3 31.31 3.00 -1.20
CA ASN A 3 29.95 3.46 -0.92
C ASN A 3 29.12 2.29 -0.37
N ARG A 4 28.56 2.45 0.83
CA ARG A 4 27.60 1.50 1.42
C ARG A 4 26.19 2.00 1.12
N PHE A 5 25.43 1.23 0.35
CA PHE A 5 24.00 1.44 0.16
C PHE A 5 23.27 0.77 1.33
N ILE A 6 22.46 1.54 2.07
CA ILE A 6 21.58 1.01 3.10
C ILE A 6 20.17 1.00 2.51
N PHE A 7 19.66 -0.19 2.23
CA PHE A 7 18.23 -0.40 2.02
C PHE A 7 17.59 -0.47 3.39
N GLN A 8 16.81 0.55 3.76
CA GLN A 8 15.97 0.47 4.95
C GLN A 8 14.69 -0.28 4.57
N ASP A 9 14.71 -1.58 4.79
CA ASP A 9 13.48 -2.36 4.91
C ASP A 9 12.66 -1.82 6.08
N ASN A 10 11.35 -1.82 5.91
CA ASN A 10 10.35 -1.24 6.80
C ASN A 10 10.51 -1.72 8.25
N ILE A 11 11.25 -0.98 9.08
CA ILE A 11 11.24 -1.10 10.53
C ILE A 11 10.04 -0.28 11.04
N VAL A 12 9.01 -0.95 11.51
CA VAL A 12 7.98 -0.34 12.37
C VAL A 12 8.25 -0.82 13.79
N GLY A 13 8.90 0.04 14.58
CA GLY A 13 8.94 -0.11 16.03
C GLY A 13 7.55 0.15 16.59
N ILE A 14 7.00 -0.81 17.31
CA ILE A 14 5.68 -0.68 17.96
C ILE A 14 5.87 0.20 19.20
N GLN A 15 5.51 1.48 19.09
CA GLN A 15 5.06 2.28 20.23
C GLN A 15 3.54 2.38 20.17
N LYS A 16 2.91 2.34 21.34
CA LYS A 16 1.46 2.22 21.62
C LYS A 16 0.54 3.21 20.88
N ASP A 17 1.10 4.18 20.17
CA ASP A 17 0.40 5.30 19.54
C ASP A 17 0.68 5.51 18.04
N GLN A 18 1.36 4.59 17.34
CA GLN A 18 1.69 4.80 15.91
C GLN A 18 1.41 3.57 15.05
N VAL A 19 0.34 3.65 14.25
CA VAL A 19 -0.04 2.67 13.23
C VAL A 19 -0.22 3.40 11.89
N ASN A 20 0.76 3.27 10.98
CA ASN A 20 0.72 3.83 9.62
C ASN A 20 0.15 2.81 8.62
N ILE A 21 -0.82 3.20 7.76
CA ILE A 21 -1.00 2.54 6.44
C ILE A 21 -1.36 3.55 5.35
N THR A 22 -0.59 3.52 4.27
CA THR A 22 -0.89 4.14 2.98
C THR A 22 -1.77 3.19 2.17
N LYS A 23 -2.90 3.65 1.65
CA LYS A 23 -3.75 2.89 0.72
C LYS A 23 -2.94 2.53 -0.53
N ALA A 24 -2.57 1.27 -0.70
CA ALA A 24 -2.11 0.76 -2.00
C ALA A 24 -3.34 0.72 -2.92
N GLY A 25 -3.28 1.47 -4.03
CA GLY A 25 -4.30 1.40 -5.07
C GLY A 25 -4.31 0.01 -5.71
N PRO A 26 -5.42 -0.39 -6.35
CA PRO A 26 -5.51 -1.70 -6.99
C PRO A 26 -4.41 -1.84 -8.04
N GLY A 27 -3.54 -2.83 -7.87
CA GLY A 27 -2.72 -3.35 -8.96
C GLY A 27 -3.62 -4.02 -9.98
N GLN A 28 -3.31 -3.86 -11.27
CA GLN A 28 -4.01 -4.58 -12.33
C GLN A 28 -3.65 -6.06 -12.25
N VAL A 29 -4.60 -6.86 -11.79
CA VAL A 29 -4.65 -8.30 -12.04
C VAL A 29 -6.04 -8.58 -12.59
N GLY A 30 -6.11 -8.86 -13.89
CA GLY A 30 -7.24 -9.52 -14.55
C GLY A 30 -8.56 -8.75 -14.59
N GLU A 31 -8.81 -8.07 -15.71
CA GLU A 31 -10.16 -8.15 -16.29
C GLU A 31 -10.48 -9.64 -16.53
N ASN A 32 -11.74 -10.02 -16.27
CA ASN A 32 -12.32 -11.38 -16.35
C ASN A 32 -12.33 -12.25 -15.08
N ILE A 33 -12.80 -11.70 -13.97
CA ILE A 33 -13.76 -12.44 -13.15
C ILE A 33 -15.00 -11.55 -12.99
N GLN A 34 -15.99 -11.74 -13.88
CA GLN A 34 -17.37 -11.40 -13.54
C GLN A 34 -17.77 -12.31 -12.36
N SER A 35 -17.49 -11.88 -11.13
CA SER A 35 -18.04 -12.54 -9.96
C SER A 35 -19.49 -12.08 -9.81
N PHE A 36 -20.37 -12.84 -10.45
CA PHE A 36 -21.78 -12.92 -10.12
C PHE A 36 -21.93 -13.20 -8.61
N CYS A 37 -22.33 -12.19 -7.84
CA CYS A 37 -23.20 -12.31 -6.66
C CYS A 37 -23.49 -10.91 -6.11
N PRO A 38 -24.56 -10.23 -6.57
CA PRO A 38 -24.91 -8.89 -6.10
C PRO A 38 -25.35 -8.80 -4.62
N ASP A 39 -25.47 -9.93 -3.90
CA ASP A 39 -26.14 -9.99 -2.59
C ASP A 39 -25.23 -10.32 -1.40
N ARG A 40 -23.91 -10.52 -1.58
CA ARG A 40 -23.04 -11.02 -0.51
C ARG A 40 -22.10 -9.94 0.01
N GLY A 41 -22.35 -9.58 1.27
CA GLY A 41 -21.80 -8.43 1.96
C GLY A 41 -20.29 -8.34 2.15
N ILE A 42 -19.80 -7.19 2.62
CA ILE A 42 -18.39 -6.91 2.94
C ILE A 42 -18.18 -6.91 4.47
N ALA A 43 -16.99 -7.31 4.95
CA ALA A 43 -16.63 -7.18 6.35
C ALA A 43 -16.48 -5.70 6.76
N ARG A 44 -17.02 -5.31 7.94
CA ARG A 44 -16.90 -3.92 8.46
C ARG A 44 -15.50 -3.49 8.90
N ASN A 45 -14.50 -4.39 8.85
CA ASN A 45 -13.16 -4.14 9.39
C ASN A 45 -12.11 -4.32 8.29
N ASN A 46 -11.07 -3.49 8.30
CA ASN A 46 -9.91 -3.69 7.44
C ASN A 46 -8.86 -4.51 8.19
N VAL A 47 -8.45 -5.61 7.57
CA VAL A 47 -7.24 -6.35 7.92
C VAL A 47 -6.07 -5.74 7.16
N THR A 48 -4.86 -5.75 7.73
CA THR A 48 -3.63 -5.47 6.98
C THR A 48 -2.49 -6.35 7.45
N VAL A 49 -1.53 -6.60 6.55
CA VAL A 49 -0.29 -7.28 6.86
C VAL A 49 0.76 -6.29 7.34
N LEU A 50 1.41 -6.60 8.45
CA LEU A 50 2.63 -5.94 8.90
C LEU A 50 3.71 -7.02 9.07
N LEU A 51 4.82 -6.89 8.34
CA LEU A 51 5.89 -7.88 8.27
C LEU A 51 5.40 -9.25 7.77
N ASP A 52 5.32 -10.24 8.66
CA ASP A 52 4.90 -11.62 8.39
C ASP A 52 3.52 -11.96 8.95
N ASP A 53 2.93 -11.03 9.69
CA ASP A 53 1.72 -11.24 10.47
C ASP A 53 0.57 -10.34 10.00
N PHE A 54 -0.65 -10.73 10.36
CA PHE A 54 -1.88 -10.04 10.01
C PHE A 54 -2.42 -9.33 11.25
N TYR A 55 -2.90 -8.10 11.08
CA TYR A 55 -3.37 -7.26 12.17
C TYR A 55 -4.70 -6.61 11.82
N VAL A 56 -5.50 -6.32 12.85
CA VAL A 56 -6.73 -5.53 12.71
C VAL A 56 -6.37 -4.05 12.72
N MET A 57 -6.69 -3.32 11.65
CA MET A 57 -6.09 -1.99 11.44
C MET A 57 -7.09 -0.87 11.22
N ASN A 58 -8.35 -1.18 10.91
CA ASN A 58 -9.39 -0.15 10.83
C ASN A 58 -10.76 -0.72 11.16
N PHE A 59 -11.63 0.15 11.64
CA PHE A 59 -13.00 -0.15 12.03
C PHE A 59 -13.95 0.86 11.40
N ASP A 60 -15.19 0.43 11.18
CA ASP A 60 -16.33 1.35 11.17
C ASP A 60 -16.33 2.15 12.50
N ALA A 61 -16.49 3.46 12.43
CA ALA A 61 -16.47 4.40 13.55
C ALA A 61 -17.53 4.12 14.60
N LYS A 62 -18.55 3.34 14.24
CA LYS A 62 -19.59 2.85 15.14
C LYS A 62 -19.20 1.56 15.88
N SER A 63 -18.06 0.95 15.55
CA SER A 63 -17.61 -0.32 16.12
C SER A 63 -16.70 -0.13 17.34
N ASN A 64 -16.61 -1.16 18.17
CA ASN A 64 -15.68 -1.18 19.28
C ASN A 64 -14.22 -1.31 18.79
N MET A 65 -13.38 -0.34 19.13
CA MET A 65 -11.97 -0.27 18.74
C MET A 65 -11.02 -1.08 19.63
N THR A 66 -11.51 -1.85 20.61
CA THR A 66 -10.68 -2.66 21.53
C THR A 66 -9.63 -3.51 20.82
N TYR A 67 -9.93 -4.01 19.61
CA TYR A 67 -9.05 -4.91 18.87
C TYR A 67 -8.11 -4.19 17.90
N LEU A 68 -8.05 -2.85 17.88
CA LEU A 68 -7.14 -2.12 16.99
C LEU A 68 -5.67 -2.46 17.30
N GLY A 69 -4.94 -2.87 16.26
CA GLY A 69 -3.56 -3.32 16.36
C GLY A 69 -3.39 -4.74 16.88
N ALA A 70 -4.49 -5.46 17.17
CA ALA A 70 -4.40 -6.86 17.60
C ALA A 70 -3.92 -7.77 16.45
N LYS A 71 -3.04 -8.71 16.77
CA LYS A 71 -2.52 -9.72 15.83
C LYS A 71 -3.58 -10.79 15.60
N ILE A 72 -3.89 -11.09 14.35
CA ILE A 72 -4.82 -12.16 13.98
C ILE A 72 -4.09 -13.49 14.01
N LEU A 73 -4.58 -14.42 14.82
CA LEU A 73 -4.02 -15.76 15.02
C LEU A 73 -4.79 -16.84 14.24
N ALA A 74 -6.11 -16.68 14.14
CA ALA A 74 -6.98 -17.62 13.42
C ALA A 74 -8.22 -16.93 12.84
N VAL A 75 -8.81 -17.53 11.81
CA VAL A 75 -10.08 -17.16 11.20
C VAL A 75 -11.02 -18.36 11.28
N ASN A 76 -12.17 -18.20 11.94
CA ASN A 76 -13.14 -19.29 12.19
C ASN A 76 -12.46 -20.57 12.75
N GLY A 77 -11.54 -20.38 13.69
CA GLY A 77 -10.76 -21.47 14.30
C GLY A 77 -9.65 -22.05 13.43
N MET A 78 -9.54 -21.66 12.15
CA MET A 78 -8.44 -22.06 11.29
C MET A 78 -7.20 -21.19 11.56
N PRO A 79 -6.04 -21.78 11.94
CA PRO A 79 -4.82 -21.03 12.17
C PRO A 79 -4.41 -20.21 10.94
N MET A 80 -3.86 -19.01 11.16
CA MET A 80 -3.46 -18.13 10.06
C MET A 80 -2.44 -18.76 9.10
N THR A 81 -1.62 -19.71 9.57
CA THR A 81 -0.72 -20.50 8.71
C THR A 81 -1.49 -21.28 7.64
N HIS A 82 -2.61 -21.91 7.99
CA HIS A 82 -3.47 -22.61 7.05
C HIS A 82 -4.29 -21.63 6.20
N VAL A 83 -4.84 -20.58 6.80
CA VAL A 83 -5.56 -19.52 6.05
C VAL A 83 -4.69 -18.94 4.94
N ARG A 84 -3.41 -18.62 5.24
CA ARG A 84 -2.43 -18.16 4.26
C ARG A 84 -2.19 -19.15 3.13
N GLN A 85 -2.14 -20.44 3.44
CA GLN A 85 -1.95 -21.49 2.42
C GLN A 85 -3.17 -21.64 1.52
N HIS A 86 -4.39 -21.57 2.07
CA HIS A 86 -5.63 -21.65 1.31
C HIS A 86 -5.81 -20.43 0.40
N LEU A 87 -5.76 -19.23 0.96
CA LEU A 87 -5.94 -17.98 0.21
C LEU A 87 -4.75 -17.67 -0.70
N GLY A 88 -3.53 -18.04 -0.30
CA GLY A 88 -2.33 -17.84 -1.10
C GLY A 88 -2.32 -18.61 -2.41
N LYS A 89 -3.07 -19.72 -2.52
CA LYS A 89 -3.26 -20.45 -3.78
C LYS A 89 -4.16 -19.73 -4.78
N LEU A 90 -5.00 -18.80 -4.31
CA LEU A 90 -5.88 -18.00 -5.15
C LEU A 90 -5.17 -16.75 -5.70
N ALA A 91 -4.08 -16.33 -5.04
CA ALA A 91 -3.34 -15.14 -5.41
C ALA A 91 -2.45 -15.38 -6.64
N SER A 92 -2.76 -14.70 -7.74
CA SER A 92 -1.85 -14.57 -8.88
C SER A 92 -0.77 -13.53 -8.55
N CYS A 93 0.35 -14.01 -8.00
CA CYS A 93 1.42 -13.16 -7.49
C CYS A 93 2.79 -13.76 -7.77
N GLU A 94 3.72 -12.91 -8.20
CA GLU A 94 5.10 -13.23 -8.53
C GLU A 94 6.00 -13.40 -7.31
N ASN A 95 5.62 -12.85 -6.16
CA ASN A 95 6.39 -12.94 -4.91
C ASN A 95 5.49 -12.98 -3.66
N GLU A 96 6.10 -13.23 -2.50
CA GLU A 96 5.39 -13.35 -1.22
C GLU A 96 4.76 -12.03 -0.76
N ILE A 97 5.34 -10.87 -1.11
CA ILE A 97 4.81 -9.56 -0.73
C ILE A 97 3.48 -9.30 -1.43
N CYS A 98 3.43 -9.51 -2.76
CA CYS A 98 2.18 -9.48 -3.52
C CYS A 98 1.16 -10.45 -2.91
N ARG A 99 1.58 -11.69 -2.61
CA ARG A 99 0.69 -12.72 -2.07
C ARG A 99 0.09 -12.32 -0.72
N LYS A 100 0.88 -11.73 0.17
CA LYS A 100 0.43 -11.17 1.45
C LYS A 100 -0.57 -10.03 1.25
N GLY A 101 -0.31 -9.15 0.28
CA GLY A 101 -1.26 -8.12 -0.15
C GLY A 101 -2.59 -8.72 -0.60
N ALA A 102 -2.57 -9.70 -1.50
CA ALA A 102 -3.76 -10.38 -1.99
C ALA A 102 -4.57 -11.06 -0.86
N ILE A 103 -3.91 -11.79 0.05
CA ILE A 103 -4.57 -12.41 1.20
C ILE A 103 -5.28 -11.37 2.07
N THR A 104 -4.67 -10.19 2.25
CA THR A 104 -5.30 -9.08 3.00
C THR A 104 -6.64 -8.67 2.40
N TYR A 105 -6.73 -8.58 1.08
CA TYR A 105 -7.99 -8.28 0.38
C TYR A 105 -8.98 -9.44 0.53
N TYR A 106 -8.53 -10.68 0.34
CA TYR A 106 -9.41 -11.85 0.44
C TYR A 106 -10.02 -12.04 1.84
N LEU A 107 -9.30 -11.66 2.90
CA LEU A 107 -9.82 -11.69 4.28
C LEU A 107 -11.00 -10.75 4.53
N GLN A 108 -11.21 -9.76 3.67
CA GLN A 108 -12.30 -8.78 3.79
C GLN A 108 -13.56 -9.19 3.01
N GLU A 109 -13.44 -10.24 2.19
CA GLU A 109 -14.45 -10.70 1.24
C GLU A 109 -15.02 -12.06 1.68
N PRO A 110 -16.20 -12.09 2.35
CA PRO A 110 -16.82 -13.34 2.81
C PRO A 110 -16.99 -14.39 1.72
N SER A 111 -17.29 -13.97 0.48
CA SER A 111 -17.43 -14.87 -0.67
C SER A 111 -16.13 -15.61 -0.98
N THR A 112 -14.98 -14.95 -0.86
CA THR A 112 -13.66 -15.56 -1.07
C THR A 112 -13.32 -16.52 0.06
N LEU A 113 -13.66 -16.16 1.30
CA LEU A 113 -13.49 -17.04 2.46
C LEU A 113 -14.36 -18.29 2.38
N GLN A 114 -15.59 -18.17 1.90
CA GLN A 114 -16.48 -19.30 1.62
C GLN A 114 -15.91 -20.21 0.54
N PHE A 115 -15.50 -19.62 -0.59
CA PHE A 115 -14.90 -20.37 -1.70
C PHE A 115 -13.63 -21.12 -1.26
N ALA A 116 -12.82 -20.52 -0.39
CA ALA A 116 -11.61 -21.15 0.16
C ALA A 116 -11.88 -22.22 1.23
N GLY A 117 -13.14 -22.41 1.63
CA GLY A 117 -13.57 -23.35 2.68
C GLY A 117 -13.19 -22.91 4.10
N ILE A 118 -12.94 -21.62 4.32
CA ILE A 118 -12.54 -21.06 5.61
C ILE A 118 -13.78 -20.77 6.47
N ILE A 119 -14.86 -20.32 5.85
CA ILE A 119 -16.15 -20.09 6.52
C ILE A 119 -17.26 -20.84 5.78
N ARG A 120 -18.32 -21.25 6.49
CA ARG A 120 -19.52 -21.83 5.85
C ARG A 120 -20.51 -20.75 5.44
N ASP A 121 -21.48 -21.13 4.60
CA ASP A 121 -22.60 -20.24 4.26
C ASP A 121 -23.34 -19.81 5.53
N ASN A 122 -23.58 -18.50 5.65
CA ASN A 122 -24.25 -17.85 6.78
C ASN A 122 -23.57 -18.00 8.15
N GLU A 123 -22.33 -18.49 8.19
CA GLU A 123 -21.55 -18.53 9.43
C GLU A 123 -20.98 -17.13 9.75
N PRO A 124 -21.06 -16.66 11.00
CA PRO A 124 -20.41 -15.41 11.37
C PRO A 124 -18.89 -15.54 11.23
N LEU A 125 -18.25 -14.49 10.70
CA LEU A 125 -16.80 -14.40 10.65
C LEU A 125 -16.28 -14.17 12.07
N THR A 126 -15.40 -15.05 12.55
CA THR A 126 -14.76 -14.91 13.85
C THR A 126 -13.25 -14.87 13.70
N LEU A 127 -12.59 -13.99 14.44
CA LEU A 127 -11.14 -13.91 14.50
C LEU A 127 -10.69 -14.26 15.91
N THR A 128 -9.71 -15.14 16.02
CA THR A 128 -8.90 -15.23 17.24
C THR A 128 -7.78 -14.23 17.11
N VAL A 129 -7.67 -13.30 18.06
CA VAL A 129 -6.68 -12.22 18.03
C VAL A 129 -5.89 -12.16 19.33
N ALA A 130 -4.62 -11.77 19.26
CA ALA A 130 -3.81 -11.39 20.41
C ALA A 130 -3.75 -9.87 20.54
N GLY A 131 -4.19 -9.34 21.68
CA GLY A 131 -4.07 -7.93 22.03
C GLY A 131 -2.62 -7.49 22.20
N LEU A 132 -2.41 -6.18 22.40
CA LEU A 132 -1.06 -5.62 22.62
C LEU A 132 -0.39 -6.12 23.91
N ASP A 133 -1.19 -6.60 24.87
CA ASP A 133 -0.74 -7.23 26.10
C ASP A 133 -0.46 -8.73 25.95
N GLY A 134 -0.64 -9.28 24.74
CA GLY A 134 -0.47 -10.69 24.44
C GLY A 134 -1.67 -11.57 24.80
N THR A 135 -2.78 -11.00 25.32
CA THR A 135 -3.96 -11.79 25.67
C THR A 135 -4.74 -12.20 24.43
N GLU A 136 -5.11 -13.48 24.35
CA GLU A 136 -5.94 -14.00 23.27
C GLU A 136 -7.42 -13.72 23.53
N GLN A 137 -8.11 -13.23 22.50
CA GLN A 137 -9.52 -12.88 22.54
C GLN A 137 -10.20 -13.31 21.24
N THR A 138 -11.50 -13.58 21.30
CA THR A 138 -12.31 -13.88 20.11
C THR A 138 -13.11 -12.63 19.73
N MET A 139 -12.92 -12.19 18.49
CA MET A 139 -13.61 -11.08 17.88
C MET A 139 -14.59 -11.59 16.84
N THR A 140 -15.89 -11.31 17.00
CA THR A 140 -16.90 -11.60 15.98
C THR A 140 -17.06 -10.40 15.05
N ILE A 141 -16.99 -10.63 13.75
CA ILE A 141 -17.16 -9.61 12.72
C ILE A 141 -18.53 -9.80 12.07
N SER A 142 -19.36 -8.75 12.18
CA SER A 142 -20.61 -8.68 11.43
C SER A 142 -20.34 -8.28 9.98
N THR A 143 -20.93 -9.02 9.04
CA THR A 143 -20.96 -8.66 7.61
C THR A 143 -22.05 -7.64 7.35
N ILE A 144 -21.85 -6.74 6.40
CA ILE A 144 -22.89 -5.81 5.91
C ILE A 144 -23.23 -6.11 4.48
N ALA A 145 -24.50 -6.01 4.08
CA ALA A 145 -24.89 -6.10 2.68
C ALA A 145 -24.07 -5.12 1.82
N THR A 146 -23.76 -5.51 0.58
CA THR A 146 -22.96 -4.72 -0.36
C THR A 146 -23.58 -3.34 -0.60
N SER A 147 -24.91 -3.25 -0.61
CA SER A 147 -25.67 -2.01 -0.71
C SER A 147 -25.43 -1.03 0.46
N ALA A 148 -25.04 -1.53 1.64
CA ALA A 148 -24.79 -0.75 2.85
C ALA A 148 -23.30 -0.40 3.06
N VAL A 149 -22.43 -0.72 2.09
CA VAL A 149 -20.98 -0.42 2.19
C VAL A 149 -20.72 1.08 2.27
N ASN A 150 -21.53 1.89 1.59
CA ASN A 150 -21.44 3.35 1.64
C ASN A 150 -21.82 3.93 3.02
N ASP A 151 -22.47 3.15 3.89
CA ASP A 151 -22.83 3.56 5.25
C ASP A 151 -21.69 3.35 6.25
N VAL A 152 -20.62 2.64 5.85
CA VAL A 152 -19.43 2.45 6.68
C VAL A 152 -18.68 3.76 6.80
N GLN A 153 -18.62 4.28 8.02
CA GLN A 153 -17.85 5.47 8.33
C GLN A 153 -16.53 5.00 8.89
N TRP A 154 -15.50 4.84 8.07
CA TRP A 154 -14.19 4.46 8.60
C TRP A 154 -13.74 5.45 9.66
N THR A 155 -13.24 4.95 10.80
CA THR A 155 -12.57 5.84 11.75
C THR A 155 -11.50 6.60 10.99
N ALA A 156 -11.65 7.92 10.93
CA ALA A 156 -10.67 8.76 10.25
C ALA A 156 -9.30 8.38 10.79
N ASN A 157 -8.41 7.93 9.91
CA ASN A 157 -7.01 7.69 10.23
C ASN A 157 -6.59 8.84 11.13
N ARG A 158 -6.36 8.60 12.43
CA ARG A 158 -5.93 9.65 13.36
C ARG A 158 -4.78 10.31 12.64
N SER A 159 -4.93 11.58 12.24
CA SER A 159 -4.02 12.19 11.29
C SER A 159 -2.65 12.10 11.93
N MET A 160 -1.83 11.18 11.44
CA MET A 160 -0.51 11.04 11.98
C MET A 160 0.15 12.37 11.70
N LYS A 161 0.94 12.86 12.66
CA LYS A 161 1.92 13.89 12.34
C LYS A 161 2.86 13.27 11.33
N THR A 162 2.50 13.40 10.05
CA THR A 162 3.42 13.15 8.97
C THR A 162 4.53 14.16 9.20
N TYR A 163 5.73 13.66 9.47
CA TYR A 163 6.88 14.53 9.52
C TYR A 163 6.92 15.29 8.19
N PRO A 164 7.00 16.63 8.17
CA PRO A 164 6.83 17.41 6.95
C PRO A 164 7.77 17.01 5.80
N VAL A 165 8.90 16.37 6.14
CA VAL A 165 9.86 15.83 5.17
C VAL A 165 9.34 14.58 4.46
N MET A 166 8.57 13.74 5.15
CA MET A 166 8.02 12.47 4.66
C MET A 166 6.62 12.58 4.07
N ALA A 167 5.95 13.72 4.25
CA ALA A 167 4.63 13.96 3.67
C ALA A 167 4.71 13.91 2.14
N ARG A 168 3.79 13.16 1.51
CA ARG A 168 3.66 13.05 0.05
C ARG A 168 3.65 14.45 -0.58
N LYS A 169 4.59 14.69 -1.50
CA LYS A 169 4.61 15.89 -2.34
C LYS A 169 3.69 15.71 -3.56
N SER A 170 3.19 16.82 -4.10
CA SER A 170 2.38 16.82 -5.33
C SER A 170 3.20 16.58 -6.61
N ALA A 171 4.52 16.56 -6.50
CA ALA A 171 5.44 16.23 -7.59
C ALA A 171 5.68 14.71 -7.72
N TRP A 172 6.01 14.25 -8.93
CA TRP A 172 6.45 12.89 -9.22
C TRP A 172 7.73 12.54 -8.48
N PHE A 173 8.68 13.48 -8.49
CA PHE A 173 9.97 13.38 -7.84
C PHE A 173 10.20 14.60 -6.94
N HIS A 174 10.79 14.39 -5.78
CA HIS A 174 11.18 15.48 -4.89
C HIS A 174 12.43 15.10 -4.12
N SER A 175 13.43 15.97 -4.09
CA SER A 175 14.62 15.81 -3.25
C SER A 175 14.69 16.93 -2.21
N ARG A 176 15.31 16.64 -1.06
CA ARG A 176 15.67 17.65 -0.07
C ARG A 176 17.01 17.31 0.57
N ILE A 177 17.90 18.30 0.58
CA ILE A 177 19.16 18.20 1.30
C ILE A 177 18.95 18.54 2.79
N LEU A 178 19.39 17.62 3.63
CA LEU A 178 19.43 17.73 5.09
C LEU A 178 20.90 17.92 5.50
N SER A 179 21.42 19.13 5.28
CA SER A 179 22.87 19.42 5.36
C SER A 179 23.49 19.09 6.72
N GLN A 180 22.76 19.34 7.81
CA GLN A 180 23.24 19.03 9.17
C GLN A 180 23.51 17.53 9.37
N GLN A 181 22.73 16.68 8.70
CA GLN A 181 22.84 15.22 8.76
C GLN A 181 23.68 14.65 7.61
N LYS A 182 24.24 15.51 6.73
CA LYS A 182 24.92 15.11 5.49
C LYS A 182 24.12 14.09 4.68
N MET A 183 22.83 14.35 4.55
CA MET A 183 21.87 13.43 3.94
C MET A 183 21.06 14.10 2.84
N CYS A 184 20.74 13.36 1.79
CA CYS A 184 19.71 13.71 0.81
C CYS A 184 18.52 12.77 0.99
N TYR A 185 17.32 13.36 1.07
CA TYR A 185 16.06 12.63 1.06
C TYR A 185 15.42 12.76 -0.31
N PHE A 186 15.28 11.66 -1.03
CA PHE A 186 14.63 11.58 -2.33
C PHE A 186 13.31 10.81 -2.21
N GLN A 187 12.19 11.45 -2.54
CA GLN A 187 10.87 10.83 -2.65
C GLN A 187 10.50 10.65 -4.12
N CYS A 188 10.21 9.40 -4.50
CA CYS A 188 9.71 9.04 -5.83
C CYS A 188 8.28 8.55 -5.69
N ASN A 189 7.31 9.38 -6.05
CA ASN A 189 5.88 9.10 -5.87
C ASN A 189 5.28 8.30 -7.03
N THR A 190 5.91 8.28 -8.20
CA THR A 190 5.46 7.52 -9.37
C THR A 190 6.63 7.29 -10.32
N PHE A 191 6.56 6.22 -11.12
CA PHE A 191 7.46 6.02 -12.26
C PHE A 191 6.87 6.69 -13.51
N MET A 192 6.57 7.98 -13.41
CA MET A 192 6.12 8.80 -14.53
C MET A 192 6.98 10.04 -14.58
N ASP A 193 7.46 10.37 -15.76
CA ASP A 193 8.18 11.59 -16.06
C ASP A 193 7.59 12.25 -17.32
N GLN A 194 8.23 13.31 -17.81
CA GLN A 194 7.73 14.02 -18.98
C GLN A 194 7.69 13.13 -20.23
N GLN A 195 8.65 12.21 -20.40
CA GLN A 195 8.67 11.31 -21.55
C GLN A 195 7.52 10.30 -21.48
N ALA A 196 7.31 9.69 -20.32
CA ALA A 196 6.19 8.78 -20.09
C ALA A 196 4.85 9.49 -20.28
N LEU A 197 4.70 10.72 -19.76
CA LEU A 197 3.50 11.53 -19.95
C LEU A 197 3.20 11.75 -21.44
N GLN A 198 4.19 12.16 -22.23
CA GLN A 198 4.01 12.36 -23.67
C GLN A 198 3.59 11.08 -24.39
N PHE A 199 4.21 9.95 -24.06
CA PHE A 199 3.82 8.64 -24.59
C PHE A 199 2.35 8.32 -24.27
N PHE A 200 1.91 8.46 -23.01
CA PHE A 200 0.51 8.20 -22.67
C PHE A 200 -0.45 9.15 -23.38
N LEU A 201 -0.14 10.44 -23.44
CA LEU A 201 -1.00 11.40 -24.14
C LEU A 201 -1.12 11.08 -25.63
N GLN A 202 -0.05 10.60 -26.27
CA GLN A 202 -0.06 10.15 -27.66
C GLN A 202 -0.90 8.88 -27.85
N GLU A 203 -0.74 7.88 -26.97
CA GLU A 203 -1.38 6.56 -27.13
C GLU A 203 -2.87 6.54 -26.76
N MET A 204 -3.26 7.26 -25.72
CA MET A 204 -4.65 7.22 -25.22
C MET A 204 -5.42 8.54 -25.34
N GLY A 205 -4.75 9.65 -25.63
CA GLY A 205 -5.37 10.98 -25.64
C GLY A 205 -5.60 11.56 -24.24
N THR A 206 -5.77 12.87 -24.19
CA THR A 206 -5.90 13.65 -22.94
C THR A 206 -7.08 13.23 -22.08
N GLU A 207 -8.28 13.06 -22.66
CA GLU A 207 -9.49 12.75 -21.91
C GLU A 207 -9.39 11.39 -21.20
N LYS A 208 -8.94 10.36 -21.93
CA LYS A 208 -8.75 9.02 -21.36
C LYS A 208 -7.63 9.01 -20.33
N PHE A 209 -6.57 9.80 -20.54
CA PHE A 209 -5.52 9.99 -19.55
C PHE A 209 -6.06 10.59 -18.24
N GLU A 210 -6.77 11.72 -18.32
CA GLU A 210 -7.37 12.40 -17.16
C GLU A 210 -8.30 11.48 -16.39
N HIS A 211 -9.15 10.73 -17.10
CA HIS A 211 -10.06 9.76 -16.48
C HIS A 211 -9.30 8.61 -15.78
N THR A 212 -8.26 8.08 -16.44
CA THR A 212 -7.50 6.91 -15.94
C THR A 212 -6.63 7.28 -14.74
N PHE A 213 -5.92 8.41 -14.82
CA PHE A 213 -4.93 8.81 -13.81
C PHE A 213 -5.47 9.84 -12.81
N ARG A 214 -6.68 10.37 -13.03
CA ARG A 214 -7.33 11.38 -12.17
C ARG A 214 -6.44 12.59 -11.92
N VAL A 215 -5.72 13.02 -12.94
CA VAL A 215 -4.78 14.14 -12.88
C VAL A 215 -4.83 14.90 -14.19
N ASP A 216 -4.79 16.24 -14.09
CA ASP A 216 -4.70 17.10 -15.26
C ASP A 216 -3.25 17.06 -15.82
N PRO A 217 -3.03 16.60 -17.06
CA PRO A 217 -1.70 16.52 -17.64
C PRO A 217 -0.97 17.87 -17.72
N LYS A 218 -1.69 18.99 -17.83
CA LYS A 218 -1.08 20.34 -17.83
C LYS A 218 -0.41 20.67 -16.51
N THR A 219 -0.92 20.13 -15.39
CA THR A 219 -0.29 20.28 -14.08
C THR A 219 1.02 19.50 -13.99
N LEU A 220 1.21 18.53 -14.89
CA LEU A 220 2.34 17.62 -14.94
C LEU A 220 3.40 18.02 -15.97
N GLU A 221 3.02 18.75 -17.02
CA GLU A 221 3.96 19.30 -18.03
C GLU A 221 5.04 20.21 -17.42
N ARG A 222 4.76 20.82 -16.27
CA ARG A 222 5.70 21.67 -15.54
C ARG A 222 6.70 20.89 -14.69
N GLN A 223 6.56 19.57 -14.62
CA GLN A 223 7.46 18.72 -13.86
C GLN A 223 8.67 18.32 -14.69
N MET A 224 9.81 18.24 -14.03
CA MET A 224 11.09 17.95 -14.66
C MET A 224 11.12 16.50 -15.19
N ASN A 225 11.80 16.28 -16.31
CA ASN A 225 12.15 14.93 -16.74
C ASN A 225 13.00 14.23 -15.65
N PHE A 226 12.85 12.92 -15.48
CA PHE A 226 13.53 12.20 -14.42
C PHE A 226 15.06 12.32 -14.52
N ARG A 227 15.60 12.32 -15.75
CA ARG A 227 17.04 12.49 -15.99
C ARG A 227 17.56 13.81 -15.46
N ASP A 228 16.90 14.90 -15.81
CA ASP A 228 17.31 16.25 -15.40
C ASP A 228 17.17 16.44 -13.89
N PHE A 229 16.12 15.84 -13.31
CA PHE A 229 15.91 15.82 -11.86
C PHE A 229 17.06 15.11 -11.15
N LEU A 230 17.46 13.92 -11.63
CA LEU A 230 18.57 13.18 -11.06
C LEU A 230 19.88 13.95 -11.18
N GLN A 231 20.16 14.56 -12.34
CA GLN A 231 21.36 15.37 -12.53
C GLN A 231 21.42 16.50 -11.49
N HIS A 232 20.34 17.28 -11.37
CA HIS A 232 20.26 18.36 -10.39
C HIS A 232 20.44 17.87 -8.95
N MET A 233 19.78 16.77 -8.58
CA MET A 233 19.89 16.19 -7.25
C MET A 233 21.33 15.72 -6.94
N PHE A 234 21.99 15.07 -7.89
CA PHE A 234 23.37 14.60 -7.69
C PHE A 234 24.38 15.75 -7.68
N ASP A 235 24.16 16.81 -8.45
CA ASP A 235 24.97 18.03 -8.37
C ASP A 235 24.88 18.64 -6.96
N GLU A 236 23.68 18.73 -6.38
CA GLU A 236 23.52 19.20 -5.00
C GLU A 236 24.19 18.27 -3.97
N ILE A 237 24.09 16.95 -4.14
CA ILE A 237 24.74 15.95 -3.28
C ILE A 237 26.26 16.17 -3.27
N HIS A 238 26.86 16.35 -4.46
CA HIS A 238 28.30 16.59 -4.59
C HIS A 238 28.71 17.93 -3.97
N GLN A 239 28.02 19.01 -4.33
CA GLN A 239 28.35 20.36 -3.84
C GLN A 239 28.24 20.49 -2.32
N LYS A 240 27.27 19.80 -1.70
CA LYS A 240 27.03 19.87 -0.25
C LYS A 240 27.70 18.75 0.55
N HIS A 241 28.57 17.95 -0.10
CA HIS A 241 29.30 16.84 0.51
C HIS A 241 28.40 15.87 1.29
N ILE A 242 27.27 15.52 0.68
CA ILE A 242 26.29 14.60 1.25
C ILE A 242 26.84 13.17 1.20
N THR A 243 26.70 12.44 2.31
CA THR A 243 27.26 11.10 2.49
C THR A 243 26.20 10.00 2.58
N ALA A 244 24.93 10.37 2.68
CA ALA A 244 23.81 9.44 2.76
C ALA A 244 22.67 9.85 1.81
N LEU A 245 22.07 8.87 1.13
CA LEU A 245 20.88 9.04 0.30
C LEU A 245 19.78 8.14 0.83
N ILE A 246 18.63 8.72 1.18
CA ILE A 246 17.40 7.99 1.48
C ILE A 246 16.52 8.05 0.25
N ILE A 247 16.02 6.89 -0.20
CA ILE A 247 15.06 6.78 -1.29
C ILE A 247 13.72 6.32 -0.70
N ASP A 248 12.70 7.18 -0.77
CA ASP A 248 11.35 6.92 -0.30
C ASP A 248 10.43 6.56 -1.49
N LEU A 249 10.01 5.30 -1.50
CA LEU A 249 9.08 4.73 -2.48
C LEU A 249 7.69 4.43 -1.89
N ARG A 250 7.38 4.84 -0.65
CA ARG A 250 6.14 4.46 0.06
C ARG A 250 4.86 4.94 -0.61
N HIS A 251 4.96 5.88 -1.53
CA HIS A 251 3.84 6.43 -2.29
C HIS A 251 3.83 6.00 -3.76
N ASN A 252 4.84 5.23 -4.18
CA ASN A 252 4.97 4.68 -5.51
C ASN A 252 4.15 3.39 -5.60
N THR A 253 3.12 3.40 -6.45
CA THR A 253 2.23 2.26 -6.67
C THR A 253 2.68 1.35 -7.82
N GLY A 254 3.87 1.59 -8.38
CA GLY A 254 4.46 0.73 -9.41
C GLY A 254 3.92 0.90 -10.83
N ARG A 255 3.10 1.93 -11.12
CA ARG A 255 2.67 2.27 -12.50
C ARG A 255 3.50 3.42 -13.10
N PRO A 256 3.75 3.50 -14.44
CA PRO A 256 3.62 2.47 -15.49
C PRO A 256 4.85 2.36 -16.43
N LEU A 257 4.93 1.23 -17.17
CA LEU A 257 5.80 1.00 -18.34
C LEU A 257 5.63 2.17 -19.34
N PRO A 258 6.67 2.96 -19.75
CA PRO A 258 8.04 2.56 -20.04
C PRO A 258 9.12 3.54 -19.47
N ILE A 259 9.59 3.34 -18.24
CA ILE A 259 10.87 3.95 -17.78
C ILE A 259 12.08 3.01 -18.06
N GLY A 260 11.84 1.90 -18.77
CA GLY A 260 12.86 0.90 -19.11
C GLY A 260 13.49 1.09 -20.49
N PHE A 261 14.27 2.16 -20.70
CA PHE A 261 15.38 2.14 -21.67
C PHE A 261 16.64 2.69 -20.97
N PRO A 262 17.80 2.06 -21.17
CA PRO A 262 18.76 1.82 -20.10
C PRO A 262 19.49 3.10 -19.67
N VAL A 263 19.52 3.32 -18.34
CA VAL A 263 20.62 4.06 -17.71
C VAL A 263 21.85 3.16 -17.83
N SER A 264 22.53 3.19 -18.99
CA SER A 264 23.86 2.62 -19.08
C SER A 264 24.78 3.51 -18.25
N CYS A 265 25.04 3.13 -17.00
CA CYS A 265 26.26 3.55 -16.34
C CYS A 265 27.41 2.89 -17.11
N ARG A 266 27.96 3.59 -18.11
CA ARG A 266 29.29 3.26 -18.60
C ARG A 266 30.25 3.63 -17.46
N ALA A 267 30.87 2.60 -16.89
CA ALA A 267 32.10 2.75 -16.14
C ALA A 267 33.23 3.20 -17.08
#